data_AF-A0A5C9CIB7-F1
#
_entry.id   AF-A0A5C9CIB7-F1
#
_cell.length_a   1.000
_cell.length_b   1.000
_cell.length_c   1.000
_cell.angle_alpha   90.00
_cell.angle_beta   90.00
_cell.angle_gamma   90.00
#
_symmetry.space_group_name_H-M   'P 1'
#
loop_
_entity.id
_entity.type
_entity.pdbx_description
1 polymer ?
#
loop_
_entity_poly.entity_id
_entity_poly.type
_entity_poly.pdbx_seq_one_letter_code
_entity_poly.pdbx_strand_id
1 'polypeptide(L)'
;LGIILIGQTELEGKLSERNAAVREMVSRCAVVHVSALDNHVAAYLRHKFERVGLDSNALIAPEAIEEITSRLRHTVTETWGGKRTQREQSLCYPLAINNLVTRAMNEAVKIGAPKVTGGLIAAAVKW
;
A
#
# COMPACT_ATOMS: atom_id res chain seq x y z
N LEU A 1 22.75 9.69 19.22
CA LEU A 1 22.17 8.36 18.89
C LEU A 1 20.67 8.53 18.81
N GLY A 2 20.04 8.18 17.69
CA GLY A 2 18.58 8.19 17.54
C GLY A 2 18.06 6.76 17.43
N ILE A 3 16.95 6.45 18.09
CA ILE A 3 16.30 5.14 18.02
C ILE A 3 15.00 5.32 17.26
N ILE A 4 14.81 4.54 16.19
CA ILE A 4 13.56 4.50 15.43
C ILE A 4 12.90 3.15 15.71
N LEU A 5 11.68 3.19 16.22
CA LEU A 5 10.84 2.01 16.43
C LEU A 5 9.84 1.90 15.29
N ILE A 6 9.84 0.77 14.59
CA ILE A 6 8.92 0.48 13.49
C ILE A 6 8.11 -0.76 13.87
N GLY A 7 6.79 -0.66 13.77
CA GLY A 7 5.88 -1.75 14.09
C GLY A 7 4.50 -1.56 13.49
N GLN A 8 3.64 -2.53 13.72
CA GLN A 8 2.22 -2.48 13.37
C GLN A 8 1.43 -1.69 14.42
N THR A 9 0.14 -1.44 14.16
CA THR A 9 -0.73 -0.63 15.05
C THR A 9 -0.87 -1.22 16.45
N GLU A 10 -0.67 -2.53 16.63
CA GLU A 10 -0.63 -3.18 17.94
C GLU A 10 0.50 -2.66 18.83
N LEU A 11 1.60 -2.17 18.24
CA LEU A 11 2.69 -1.57 18.98
C LEU A 11 2.25 -0.27 19.68
N GLU A 12 1.35 0.50 19.07
CA GLU A 12 0.79 1.71 19.67
C GLU A 12 0.01 1.41 20.95
N GLY A 13 -0.76 0.31 20.96
CA GLY A 13 -1.43 -0.16 22.16
C GLY A 13 -0.47 -0.56 23.28
N LYS A 14 0.65 -1.20 22.93
CA LYS A 14 1.70 -1.58 23.90
C LYS A 14 2.49 -0.38 24.42
N LEU A 15 2.73 0.61 23.56
CA LEU A 15 3.41 1.87 23.86
C LEU A 15 2.40 2.96 24.24
N SER A 16 1.40 2.61 25.03
CA SER A 16 0.41 3.58 25.50
C SER A 16 0.90 4.34 26.73
N GLU A 17 0.71 5.66 26.76
CA GLU A 17 0.98 6.51 27.94
C GLU A 17 0.18 6.10 29.18
N ARG A 18 -0.92 5.36 28.99
CA ARG A 18 -1.73 4.80 30.08
C ARG A 18 -0.95 3.75 30.86
N ASN A 19 0.01 3.06 30.23
CA ASN A 19 0.86 2.08 30.90
C ASN A 19 1.99 2.79 31.66
N ALA A 20 1.88 2.83 32.98
CA ALA A 20 2.85 3.49 33.86
C ALA A 20 4.29 2.99 33.68
N ALA A 21 4.49 1.72 33.29
CA ALA A 21 5.82 1.13 33.13
C ALA A 21 6.61 1.72 31.94
N VAL A 22 5.92 2.25 30.93
CA VAL A 22 6.56 2.78 29.70
C VAL A 22 6.24 4.25 29.42
N ARG A 23 5.40 4.88 30.26
CA ARG A 23 4.91 6.26 30.08
C ARG A 23 6.03 7.29 29.87
N GLU A 24 7.08 7.24 30.67
CA GLU A 24 8.21 8.19 30.60
C GLU A 24 9.00 8.10 29.29
N MET A 25 9.02 6.92 28.67
CA MET A 25 9.64 6.72 27.38
C MET A 25 8.71 7.20 26.27
N VAL A 26 7.45 6.75 26.30
CA VAL A 26 6.46 7.04 25.26
C VAL A 26 6.20 8.53 25.13
N SER A 27 6.14 9.27 26.23
CA SER A 27 5.91 10.72 26.23
C SER A 27 7.01 11.52 25.52
N ARG A 28 8.18 10.90 25.30
CA ARG A 28 9.33 11.50 24.58
C ARG A 28 9.43 11.02 23.14
N CYS A 29 8.56 10.10 22.71
CA CYS A 29 8.56 9.57 21.35
C CYS A 29 7.68 10.42 20.45
N ALA A 30 8.19 10.75 19.26
CA ALA A 30 7.36 11.24 18.17
C ALA A 30 6.75 10.05 17.44
N VAL A 31 5.42 9.93 17.47
CA VAL A 31 4.70 8.87 16.74
C VAL A 31 4.33 9.41 15.36
N VAL A 32 4.70 8.66 14.32
CA VAL A 32 4.34 8.97 12.93
C VAL A 32 3.66 7.75 12.33
N HIS A 33 2.42 7.93 11.88
CA HIS A 33 1.69 6.91 11.15
C HIS A 33 2.00 7.03 9.65
N VAL A 34 2.43 5.92 9.06
CA VAL A 34 2.69 5.85 7.62
C VAL A 34 1.38 5.56 6.90
N SER A 35 0.88 6.54 6.17
CA SER A 35 -0.32 6.41 5.35
C SER A 35 -0.08 5.60 4.07
N ALA A 36 -1.16 5.14 3.44
CA ALA A 36 -1.12 4.58 2.11
C ALA A 36 -0.58 5.60 1.08
N LEU A 37 -0.01 5.10 -0.02
CA LEU A 37 0.59 5.95 -1.06
C LEU A 37 -0.44 6.69 -1.90
N ASP A 38 -1.60 6.07 -2.15
CA ASP A 38 -2.68 6.60 -2.99
C ASP A 38 -2.17 7.22 -4.31
N ASN A 39 -2.18 8.54 -4.40
CA ASN A 39 -1.79 9.28 -5.61
C ASN A 39 -0.28 9.14 -5.94
N HIS A 40 0.51 8.55 -5.05
CA HIS A 40 1.96 8.36 -5.21
C HIS A 40 2.36 6.97 -5.74
N VAL A 41 1.39 6.11 -6.13
CA VAL A 41 1.69 4.78 -6.69
C VAL A 41 2.62 4.85 -7.92
N ALA A 42 2.38 5.79 -8.84
CA ALA A 42 3.22 5.99 -10.02
C ALA A 42 4.68 6.30 -9.64
N ALA A 43 4.86 7.27 -8.74
CA ALA A 43 6.17 7.70 -8.27
C ALA A 43 6.89 6.59 -7.52
N TYR A 44 6.16 5.82 -6.71
CA TYR A 44 6.70 4.66 -6.01
C TYR A 44 7.21 3.58 -6.97
N LEU A 45 6.40 3.22 -8.00
CA LEU A 45 6.81 2.23 -9.00
C LEU A 45 8.03 2.71 -9.79
N ARG A 46 8.02 3.95 -10.26
CA ARG A 46 9.16 4.56 -10.94
C ARG A 46 10.44 4.45 -10.09
N HIS A 47 10.38 4.91 -8.84
CA HIS A 47 11.51 4.81 -7.91
C HIS A 47 11.98 3.36 -7.74
N LYS A 48 11.05 2.40 -7.61
CA LYS A 48 11.39 0.99 -7.41
C LYS A 48 12.13 0.39 -8.61
N PHE A 49 11.68 0.66 -9.84
CA PHE A 49 12.30 0.16 -11.06
C PHE A 49 13.62 0.86 -11.40
N GLU A 50 13.75 2.16 -11.10
CA GLU A 50 15.00 2.90 -11.27
C GLU A 50 16.15 2.29 -10.45
N ARG A 51 15.88 1.73 -9.26
CA ARG A 51 16.89 1.04 -8.44
C ARG A 51 17.52 -0.18 -9.11
N VAL A 52 16.83 -0.79 -10.07
CA VAL A 52 17.33 -1.94 -10.85
C VAL A 52 17.73 -1.52 -12.27
N GLY A 53 17.81 -0.21 -12.55
CA GLY A 53 18.18 0.32 -13.85
C GLY A 53 17.12 0.15 -14.95
N LEU A 54 15.86 -0.07 -14.57
CA LEU A 54 14.75 -0.26 -15.51
C LEU A 54 13.83 0.97 -15.52
N ASP A 55 13.30 1.30 -16.70
CA ASP A 55 12.25 2.31 -16.85
C ASP A 55 10.87 1.66 -16.61
N SER A 56 10.12 2.18 -15.64
CA SER A 56 8.77 1.71 -15.36
C SER A 56 7.82 1.91 -16.55
N ASN A 57 8.02 2.95 -17.37
CA ASN A 57 7.17 3.25 -18.52
C ASN A 57 7.38 2.26 -19.68
N ALA A 58 8.53 1.59 -19.70
CA ALA A 58 8.81 0.52 -20.64
C ALA A 58 8.05 -0.77 -20.27
N LEU A 59 7.72 -0.98 -18.99
CA LEU A 59 7.17 -2.22 -18.47
C LEU A 59 5.68 -2.15 -18.11
N ILE A 60 5.22 -1.00 -17.64
CA ILE A 60 3.87 -0.77 -17.11
C ILE A 60 3.23 0.34 -17.93
N ALA A 61 2.05 0.06 -18.48
CA ALA A 61 1.28 1.03 -19.23
C ALA A 61 0.57 2.03 -18.28
N PRO A 62 0.36 3.30 -18.67
CA PRO A 62 -0.23 4.32 -17.79
C PRO A 62 -1.57 3.90 -17.17
N GLU A 63 -2.43 3.24 -17.95
CA GLU A 63 -3.74 2.76 -17.50
C GLU A 63 -3.64 1.67 -16.42
N ALA A 64 -2.51 0.96 -16.33
CA ALA A 64 -2.29 -0.02 -15.28
C ALA A 64 -2.13 0.64 -13.90
N ILE A 65 -1.61 1.88 -13.84
CA ILE A 65 -1.44 2.60 -12.58
C ILE A 65 -2.80 3.01 -11.99
N GLU A 66 -3.70 3.48 -12.85
CA GLU A 66 -5.08 3.80 -12.48
C GLU A 66 -5.81 2.56 -11.99
N GLU A 67 -5.67 1.44 -12.71
CA GLU A 67 -6.27 0.17 -12.30
C GLU A 67 -5.70 -0.33 -10.97
N ILE A 68 -4.39 -0.24 -10.73
CA ILE A 68 -3.77 -0.62 -9.44
C ILE A 68 -4.42 0.18 -8.30
N THR A 69 -4.55 1.49 -8.48
CA THR A 69 -5.10 2.39 -7.46
C THR A 69 -6.57 2.08 -7.21
N SER A 70 -7.34 1.86 -8.27
CA SER A 70 -8.75 1.46 -8.20
C SER A 70 -8.94 0.14 -7.44
N ARG A 71 -8.12 -0.88 -7.73
CA ARG A 71 -8.23 -2.22 -7.10
C ARG A 71 -7.80 -2.26 -5.65
N LEU A 72 -6.88 -1.38 -5.25
CA LEU A 72 -6.41 -1.30 -3.88
C LEU A 72 -7.21 -0.33 -3.01
N ARG A 73 -8.17 0.40 -3.59
CA ARG A 73 -9.14 1.19 -2.83
C ARG A 73 -10.35 0.33 -2.51
N HIS A 74 -10.57 0.12 -1.22
CA HIS A 74 -11.68 -0.65 -0.71
C HIS A 74 -12.69 0.25 -0.06
N THR A 75 -13.95 0.00 -0.38
CA THR A 75 -15.03 0.57 0.42
C THR A 75 -15.34 -0.35 1.58
N VAL A 76 -15.15 0.14 2.81
CA VAL A 76 -15.60 -0.52 4.02
C VAL A 76 -16.92 0.10 4.45
N THR A 77 -17.94 -0.73 4.64
CA THR A 77 -19.22 -0.30 5.25
C THR A 77 -19.14 -0.53 6.74
N GLU A 78 -19.06 0.53 7.52
CA GLU A 78 -19.15 0.47 8.98
C GLU A 78 -20.58 0.83 9.41
N THR A 79 -21.10 0.12 10.41
CA THR A 79 -22.39 0.46 11.02
C THR A 79 -22.14 0.96 12.43
N TRP A 80 -22.34 2.25 12.66
CA TRP A 80 -22.23 2.86 13.99
C TRP A 80 -23.57 3.45 14.41
N GLY A 81 -24.10 3.02 15.56
CA GLY A 81 -25.36 3.53 16.11
C GLY A 81 -26.58 3.36 15.19
N GLY A 82 -26.62 2.30 14.37
CA GLY A 82 -27.73 2.03 13.43
C GLY A 82 -27.66 2.79 12.09
N LYS A 83 -26.68 3.68 11.89
CA LYS A 83 -26.41 4.31 10.59
C LYS A 83 -25.28 3.57 9.88
N ARG A 84 -25.50 3.20 8.62
CA ARG A 84 -24.47 2.65 7.73
C ARG A 84 -23.67 3.81 7.15
N THR A 85 -22.40 3.88 7.49
CA THR A 85 -21.44 4.84 6.95
C THR A 85 -20.43 4.12 6.09
N GLN A 86 -20.32 4.56 4.85
CA GLN A 86 -19.39 4.01 3.88
C GLN A 86 -18.08 4.80 3.95
N ARG A 87 -16.97 4.16 4.30
CA ARG A 87 -15.64 4.77 4.33
C ARG A 87 -14.73 4.10 3.31
N GLU A 88 -14.09 4.91 2.48
CA GLU A 88 -13.04 4.44 1.59
C GLU A 88 -11.75 4.23 2.39
N GLN A 89 -11.23 3.00 2.36
CA GLN A 89 -9.96 2.61 2.95
C GLN A 89 -9.00 2.23 1.82
N SER A 90 -7.86 2.92 1.76
CA SER A 90 -6.82 2.60 0.80
C SER A 90 -5.88 1.52 1.34
N LEU A 91 -5.70 0.47 0.56
CA LEU A 91 -4.67 -0.55 0.73
C LEU A 91 -3.47 -0.31 -0.18
N CYS A 92 -3.26 0.93 -0.67
CA CYS A 92 -2.13 1.32 -1.50
C CYS A 92 -0.80 1.36 -0.71
N TYR A 93 -0.52 0.33 0.09
CA TYR A 93 0.75 0.13 0.77
C TYR A 93 1.73 -0.59 -0.16
N PRO A 94 3.05 -0.36 0.00
CA PRO A 94 4.09 -0.96 -0.84
C PRO A 94 3.97 -2.47 -1.03
N LEU A 95 3.61 -3.22 0.02
CA LEU A 95 3.45 -4.67 -0.04
C LEU A 95 2.30 -5.10 -0.97
N ALA A 96 1.14 -4.47 -0.84
CA ALA A 96 -0.04 -4.80 -1.66
C ALA A 96 0.20 -4.47 -3.14
N ILE A 97 0.78 -3.30 -3.42
CA ILE A 97 1.18 -2.89 -4.76
C ILE A 97 2.17 -3.90 -5.35
N ASN A 98 3.19 -4.29 -4.58
CA ASN A 98 4.21 -5.22 -5.04
C ASN A 98 3.61 -6.59 -5.39
N ASN A 99 2.74 -7.11 -4.54
CA ASN A 99 2.08 -8.40 -4.76
C ASN A 99 1.21 -8.36 -6.02
N LEU A 100 0.42 -7.31 -6.22
CA LEU A 100 -0.45 -7.15 -7.39
C LEU A 100 0.36 -7.04 -8.69
N VAL A 101 1.36 -6.16 -8.72
CA VAL A 101 2.22 -5.98 -9.89
C VAL A 101 2.99 -7.25 -10.22
N THR A 102 3.50 -7.97 -9.22
CA THR A 102 4.23 -9.23 -9.45
C THR A 102 3.32 -10.28 -10.09
N ARG A 103 2.07 -10.41 -9.60
CA ARG A 103 1.07 -11.30 -10.21
C ARG A 103 0.77 -10.90 -11.65
N ALA A 104 0.55 -9.61 -11.91
CA ALA A 104 0.24 -9.12 -13.24
C ALA A 104 1.41 -9.29 -14.23
N MET A 105 2.66 -9.11 -13.78
CA MET A 105 3.85 -9.42 -14.58
C MET A 105 3.92 -10.91 -14.92
N ASN A 106 3.64 -11.79 -13.96
CA ASN A 106 3.62 -13.24 -14.21
C ASN A 106 2.53 -13.63 -15.23
N GLU A 107 1.35 -13.01 -15.16
CA GLU A 107 0.29 -13.23 -16.17
C GLU A 107 0.69 -12.66 -17.53
N ALA A 108 1.33 -11.49 -17.58
CA ALA A 108 1.84 -10.91 -18.83
C ALA A 108 2.80 -11.87 -19.54
N VAL A 109 3.70 -12.51 -18.79
CA VAL A 109 4.65 -13.50 -19.33
C VAL A 109 3.93 -14.71 -19.92
N LYS A 110 2.86 -15.21 -19.26
CA LYS A 110 2.11 -16.37 -19.75
C LYS A 110 1.44 -16.13 -21.10
N ILE A 111 1.00 -14.90 -21.35
CA ILE A 111 0.33 -14.52 -22.60
C ILE A 111 1.29 -13.87 -23.62
N GLY A 112 2.58 -13.74 -23.31
CA GLY A 112 3.57 -13.09 -24.16
C GLY A 112 3.34 -11.58 -24.33
N ALA A 113 2.66 -10.93 -23.38
CA ALA A 113 2.41 -9.49 -23.46
C ALA A 113 3.69 -8.69 -23.19
N PRO A 114 4.02 -7.68 -24.01
CA PRO A 114 5.26 -6.91 -23.87
C PRO A 114 5.22 -5.92 -22.69
N LYS A 115 4.03 -5.53 -22.22
CA LYS A 115 3.81 -4.59 -21.11
C LYS A 115 2.65 -5.03 -20.24
N VAL A 116 2.68 -4.65 -18.96
CA VAL A 116 1.56 -4.81 -18.03
C VAL A 116 0.53 -3.70 -18.29
N THR A 117 -0.67 -4.10 -18.70
CA THR A 117 -1.81 -3.21 -18.98
C THR A 117 -2.83 -3.23 -17.84
N GLY A 118 -3.79 -2.31 -17.85
CA GLY A 118 -4.90 -2.30 -16.89
C GLY A 118 -5.69 -3.61 -16.89
N GLY A 119 -5.94 -4.21 -18.06
CA GLY A 119 -6.60 -5.51 -18.16
C GLY A 119 -5.84 -6.64 -17.44
N LEU A 120 -4.51 -6.63 -17.49
CA LEU A 120 -3.67 -7.59 -16.77
C LEU A 120 -3.71 -7.38 -15.26
N ILE A 121 -3.74 -6.13 -14.81
CA ILE A 121 -3.94 -5.80 -13.38
C ILE A 121 -5.30 -6.30 -12.92
N ALA A 122 -6.36 -6.01 -13.68
CA ALA A 122 -7.72 -6.45 -13.40
C ALA A 122 -7.82 -7.98 -13.25
N ALA A 123 -7.14 -8.72 -14.13
CA ALA A 123 -7.09 -10.18 -14.09
C ALA A 123 -6.24 -10.75 -12.94
N ALA A 124 -5.22 -10.01 -12.48
CA ALA A 124 -4.32 -10.43 -11.41
C ALA A 124 -4.93 -10.34 -10.00
N VAL A 125 -6.08 -9.67 -9.86
CA VAL A 125 -6.82 -9.59 -8.60
C VAL A 125 -7.54 -10.92 -8.36
N LYS A 126 -6.97 -11.73 -7.46
CA LYS A 126 -7.66 -12.87 -6.85
C LYS A 126 -8.00 -12.51 -5.41
N TRP A 127 -9.32 -12.53 -5.11
CA TRP A 127 -9.89 -12.42 -3.77
C TRP A 127 -9.77 -13.75 -3.03
#